data_AF-A0A1E7GF69-F1
#
_entry.id   AF-A0A1E7GF69-F1
#
_cell.length_a   1.000
_cell.length_b   1.000
_cell.length_c   1.000
_cell.angle_alpha   90.00
_cell.angle_beta   90.00
_cell.angle_gamma   90.00
#
_symmetry.space_group_name_H-M   'P 1'
#
loop_
_entity.id
_entity.type
_entity.pdbx_description
1 polymer ?
#
loop_
_entity_poly.entity_id
_entity_poly.type
_entity_poly.pdbx_seq_one_letter_code
_entity_poly.pdbx_strand_id
1 'polypeptide(L)'
;MGIIRKYDFGTFFVKRLKDVSNIYYCLSKQFPLKTALLCDIDLSQIPAGTIFSHPYGICINTGTVLGKNCDIRQGVTIGTRRRFDLEAPAQIGDDVKIGANSTILGPVKIGDNVIIGAHALVLKDVPAGKTVVGIWK
;
A
#
# COMPACT_ATOMS: atom_id res chain seq x y z
N MET A 1 -8.65 -12.13 33.14
CA MET A 1 -8.28 -13.33 32.36
C MET A 1 -8.55 -13.02 30.89
N GLY A 2 -7.49 -12.67 30.15
CA GLY A 2 -7.56 -11.87 28.91
C GLY A 2 -8.03 -12.65 27.68
N ILE A 3 -8.99 -12.07 26.97
CA ILE A 3 -9.57 -12.57 25.72
C ILE A 3 -8.58 -12.31 24.58
N ILE A 4 -7.94 -13.37 24.08
CA ILE A 4 -7.22 -13.35 22.80
C ILE A 4 -8.30 -13.24 21.70
N ARG A 5 -8.57 -12.02 21.22
CA ARG A 5 -9.39 -11.81 20.01
C ARG A 5 -8.55 -12.20 18.80
N LYS A 6 -8.81 -13.41 18.28
CA LYS A 6 -8.41 -13.92 16.96
C LYS A 6 -8.23 -12.78 15.96
N TYR A 7 -6.98 -12.51 15.61
CA TYR A 7 -6.62 -11.63 14.52
C TYR A 7 -7.12 -12.19 13.20
N ASP A 8 -7.46 -11.28 12.31
CA ASP A 8 -8.23 -11.49 11.11
C ASP A 8 -7.40 -12.07 9.94
N PHE A 9 -6.77 -13.23 10.18
CA PHE A 9 -6.25 -14.06 9.08
C PHE A 9 -7.43 -14.62 8.26
N GLY A 10 -8.58 -14.81 8.91
CA GLY A 10 -9.75 -15.50 8.36
C GLY A 10 -10.57 -14.70 7.35
N THR A 11 -10.86 -13.42 7.60
CA THR A 11 -11.76 -12.64 6.72
C THR A 11 -11.01 -12.12 5.48
N PHE A 12 -9.68 -11.95 5.56
CA PHE A 12 -8.81 -11.71 4.41
C PHE A 12 -8.75 -12.93 3.48
N PHE A 13 -8.62 -14.14 4.04
CA PHE A 13 -8.67 -15.39 3.28
C PHE A 13 -10.07 -15.61 2.67
N VAL A 14 -11.13 -15.54 3.49
CA VAL A 14 -12.50 -15.94 3.09
C VAL A 14 -13.11 -15.04 2.00
N LYS A 15 -12.81 -13.73 1.94
CA LYS A 15 -13.37 -12.86 0.90
C LYS A 15 -12.83 -13.15 -0.51
N ARG A 16 -11.59 -13.67 -0.62
CA ARG A 16 -10.90 -13.89 -1.91
C ARG A 16 -10.99 -15.34 -2.42
N LEU A 17 -11.41 -16.29 -1.58
CA LEU A 17 -11.63 -17.69 -1.94
C LEU A 17 -12.93 -17.98 -2.74
N LYS A 18 -13.68 -16.96 -3.17
CA LYS A 18 -15.00 -17.17 -3.81
C LYS A 18 -14.93 -17.78 -5.22
N ASP A 19 -13.73 -17.89 -5.80
CA ASP A 19 -13.50 -18.47 -7.12
C ASP A 19 -12.22 -19.33 -7.06
N VAL A 20 -12.28 -20.57 -7.54
CA VAL A 20 -11.15 -21.53 -7.50
C VAL A 20 -9.92 -20.99 -8.24
N SER A 21 -10.13 -20.17 -9.28
CA SER A 21 -9.06 -19.49 -10.01
C SER A 21 -8.31 -18.47 -9.12
N ASN A 22 -9.04 -17.76 -8.25
CA ASN A 22 -8.46 -16.81 -7.29
C ASN A 22 -7.70 -17.53 -6.17
N ILE A 23 -8.15 -18.71 -5.73
CA ILE A 23 -7.44 -19.54 -4.74
C ILE A 23 -6.07 -19.94 -5.30
N TYR A 24 -6.06 -20.49 -6.51
CA TYR A 24 -4.83 -20.91 -7.17
C TYR A 24 -3.87 -19.73 -7.38
N TYR A 25 -4.36 -18.58 -7.83
CA TYR A 25 -3.55 -17.37 -8.01
C TYR A 25 -2.93 -16.90 -6.67
N CYS A 26 -3.74 -16.86 -5.59
CA CYS A 26 -3.26 -16.46 -4.27
C CYS A 26 -2.16 -17.39 -3.75
N LEU A 27 -2.34 -18.71 -3.87
CA LEU A 27 -1.39 -19.71 -3.37
C LEU A 27 -0.11 -19.80 -4.24
N SER A 28 -0.25 -19.72 -5.57
CA SER A 28 0.87 -19.94 -6.48
C SER A 28 1.70 -18.68 -6.79
N LYS A 29 1.09 -17.49 -6.72
CA LYS A 29 1.75 -16.23 -7.10
C LYS A 29 1.89 -15.26 -5.93
N GLN A 30 0.81 -15.03 -5.19
CA GLN A 30 0.79 -13.94 -4.21
C GLN A 30 1.46 -14.34 -2.88
N PHE A 31 1.16 -15.52 -2.34
CA PHE A 31 1.73 -15.98 -1.07
C PHE A 31 3.27 -16.16 -1.09
N PRO A 32 3.88 -16.79 -2.13
CA PRO A 32 5.33 -16.90 -2.22
C PRO A 32 6.00 -15.54 -2.35
N LEU A 33 5.41 -14.62 -3.14
CA LEU A 33 5.93 -13.26 -3.32
C LEU A 33 5.92 -12.48 -1.99
N LYS A 34 4.78 -12.49 -1.28
CA LYS A 34 4.63 -11.82 0.02
C LYS A 34 5.67 -12.32 1.02
N THR A 35 5.92 -13.63 1.03
CA THR A 35 6.89 -14.25 1.94
C THR A 35 8.34 -13.96 1.53
N ALA A 36 8.66 -14.10 0.24
CA ALA A 36 10.02 -13.92 -0.27
C ALA A 36 10.49 -12.45 -0.23
N LEU A 37 9.58 -11.51 -0.44
CA LEU A 37 9.88 -10.08 -0.46
C LEU A 37 9.51 -9.36 0.86
N LEU A 38 8.90 -10.07 1.79
CA LEU A 38 8.35 -9.51 3.04
C LEU A 38 7.37 -8.36 2.76
N CYS A 39 6.59 -8.47 1.69
CA CYS A 39 5.67 -7.44 1.22
C CYS A 39 4.21 -7.83 1.51
N ASP A 40 3.36 -6.83 1.74
CA ASP A 40 1.91 -6.99 1.78
C ASP A 40 1.26 -6.07 0.75
N ILE A 41 1.15 -6.56 -0.49
CA ILE A 41 0.60 -5.82 -1.63
C ILE A 41 -0.51 -6.63 -2.28
N ASP A 42 -1.59 -5.96 -2.66
CA ASP A 42 -2.60 -6.52 -3.56
C ASP A 42 -2.23 -6.27 -5.03
N LEU A 43 -1.64 -7.26 -5.69
CA LEU A 43 -1.17 -7.14 -7.08
C LEU A 43 -2.29 -6.83 -8.08
N SER A 44 -3.54 -7.19 -7.79
CA SER A 44 -4.66 -6.90 -8.72
C SER A 44 -5.04 -5.41 -8.77
N GLN A 45 -4.50 -4.60 -7.86
CA GLN A 45 -4.79 -3.17 -7.75
C GLN A 45 -3.63 -2.31 -8.29
N ILE A 46 -2.56 -2.93 -8.78
CA ILE A 46 -1.38 -2.21 -9.27
C ILE A 46 -1.59 -1.80 -10.73
N PRO A 47 -1.59 -0.49 -11.03
CA PRO A 47 -1.73 0.00 -12.39
C PRO A 47 -0.49 -0.29 -13.24
N ALA A 48 -0.70 -0.32 -14.56
CA ALA A 48 0.38 -0.43 -15.53
C ALA A 48 1.40 0.71 -15.37
N GLY A 49 2.67 0.38 -15.63
CA GLY A 49 3.78 1.32 -15.51
C GLY A 49 4.30 1.52 -14.09
N THR A 50 3.64 0.97 -13.06
CA THR A 50 4.17 1.01 -11.68
C THR A 50 5.46 0.22 -11.60
N ILE A 51 6.52 0.87 -11.10
CA ILE A 51 7.83 0.28 -10.86
C ILE A 51 7.99 0.08 -9.36
N PHE A 52 8.41 -1.12 -8.97
CA PHE A 52 8.85 -1.39 -7.61
C PHE A 52 10.38 -1.49 -7.57
N SER A 53 11.02 -0.40 -7.14
CA SER A 53 12.47 -0.30 -7.04
C SER A 53 12.93 -0.91 -5.71
N HIS A 54 13.67 -2.02 -5.77
CA HIS A 54 14.03 -2.83 -4.60
C HIS A 54 12.77 -3.23 -3.81
N PRO A 55 11.95 -4.19 -4.31
CA PRO A 55 10.60 -4.44 -3.84
C PRO A 55 10.57 -5.20 -2.50
N TYR A 56 11.26 -4.71 -1.47
CA TYR A 56 11.38 -5.37 -0.16
C TYR A 56 10.61 -4.60 0.90
N GLY A 57 9.84 -5.29 1.73
CA GLY A 57 9.19 -4.68 2.90
C GLY A 57 8.09 -3.67 2.57
N ILE A 58 7.53 -3.71 1.36
CA ILE A 58 6.49 -2.77 0.93
C ILE A 58 5.12 -3.26 1.41
N CYS A 59 4.38 -2.38 2.07
CA CYS A 59 3.03 -2.65 2.58
C CYS A 59 2.06 -1.62 1.99
N ILE A 60 1.09 -2.08 1.19
CA ILE A 60 0.04 -1.25 0.60
C ILE A 60 -1.30 -1.82 1.01
N ASN A 61 -2.03 -1.07 1.83
CA ASN A 61 -3.33 -1.50 2.33
C ASN A 61 -4.31 -1.74 1.17
N THR A 62 -5.07 -2.82 1.27
CA THR A 62 -6.11 -3.17 0.28
C THR A 62 -7.13 -2.04 0.17
N GLY A 63 -7.42 -1.62 -1.06
CA GLY A 63 -8.34 -0.52 -1.35
C GLY A 63 -7.65 0.82 -1.63
N THR A 64 -6.35 0.93 -1.38
CA THR A 64 -5.54 2.07 -1.85
C THR A 64 -5.74 2.24 -3.35
N VAL A 65 -6.10 3.46 -3.78
CA VAL A 65 -6.20 3.80 -5.20
C VAL A 65 -4.85 4.36 -5.62
N LEU A 66 -4.18 3.66 -6.53
CA LEU A 66 -2.89 4.05 -7.08
C LEU A 66 -3.07 4.51 -8.54
N GLY A 67 -2.40 5.59 -8.92
CA GLY A 67 -2.30 6.08 -10.29
C GLY A 67 -1.23 5.32 -11.10
N LYS A 68 -1.11 5.67 -12.38
CA LYS A 68 -0.16 5.05 -13.32
C LYS A 68 1.27 5.53 -13.06
N ASN A 69 2.24 4.76 -13.55
CA ASN A 69 3.65 5.15 -13.63
C ASN A 69 4.31 5.54 -12.28
N CYS A 70 3.80 5.01 -11.17
CA CYS A 70 4.37 5.29 -9.86
C CYS A 70 5.71 4.54 -9.65
N ASP A 71 6.66 5.15 -8.96
CA ASP A 71 7.89 4.48 -8.47
C ASP A 71 7.79 4.29 -6.97
N ILE A 72 7.69 3.03 -6.52
CA ILE A 72 7.55 2.68 -5.10
C ILE A 72 8.82 1.95 -4.66
N ARG A 73 9.52 2.55 -3.69
CA ARG A 73 10.78 2.01 -3.15
C ARG A 73 10.58 1.06 -1.98
N GLN A 74 11.66 0.40 -1.55
CA GLN A 74 11.67 -0.50 -0.40
C GLN A 74 11.09 0.13 0.87
N GLY A 75 10.43 -0.68 1.69
CA GLY A 75 9.95 -0.30 3.03
C GLY A 75 8.80 0.70 3.05
N VAL A 76 8.25 1.07 1.89
CA VAL A 76 7.12 2.00 1.82
C VAL A 76 5.89 1.39 2.48
N THR A 77 5.23 2.18 3.32
CA THR A 77 3.95 1.81 3.93
C THR A 77 2.85 2.79 3.51
N ILE A 78 1.80 2.29 2.87
CA ILE A 78 0.56 3.02 2.59
C ILE A 78 -0.54 2.36 3.41
N GLY A 79 -0.91 2.97 4.54
CA GLY A 79 -1.74 2.33 5.56
C GLY A 79 -2.87 3.23 6.06
N THR A 80 -3.70 2.69 6.94
CA THR A 80 -4.73 3.45 7.64
C THR A 80 -4.17 4.06 8.93
N ARG A 81 -4.71 5.21 9.36
CA ARG A 81 -4.37 5.80 10.66
C ARG A 81 -4.97 5.02 11.82
N ARG A 82 -6.18 4.48 11.64
CA ARG A 82 -6.88 3.66 12.64
C ARG A 82 -7.34 2.36 12.01
N ARG A 83 -7.42 1.32 12.83
CA ARG A 83 -7.74 -0.07 12.44
C ARG A 83 -9.04 -0.24 11.66
N PHE A 84 -9.99 0.69 11.79
CA PHE A 84 -11.32 0.63 11.17
C PHE A 84 -11.60 1.73 10.14
N ASP A 85 -10.60 2.52 9.75
CA ASP A 85 -10.75 3.54 8.68
C ASP A 85 -10.78 2.89 7.26
N LEU A 86 -11.43 1.74 7.12
CA LEU A 86 -11.50 0.96 5.87
C LEU A 86 -12.35 1.65 4.79
N GLU A 87 -13.17 2.63 5.16
CA GLU A 87 -14.08 3.33 4.25
C GLU A 87 -13.42 4.47 3.46
N ALA A 88 -12.20 4.87 3.82
CA ALA A 88 -11.52 6.00 3.19
C ALA A 88 -10.05 5.64 2.91
N PRO A 89 -9.78 4.94 1.79
CA PRO A 89 -8.43 4.57 1.41
C PRO A 89 -7.61 5.79 0.96
N ALA A 90 -6.29 5.65 0.99
CA ALA A 90 -5.39 6.63 0.38
C ALA A 90 -5.59 6.67 -1.15
N GLN A 91 -5.47 7.86 -1.73
CA GLN A 91 -5.53 8.11 -3.16
C GLN A 91 -4.19 8.69 -3.60
N ILE A 92 -3.49 7.97 -4.47
CA ILE A 92 -2.20 8.34 -5.01
C ILE A 92 -2.39 8.65 -6.50
N GLY A 93 -2.01 9.85 -6.94
CA GLY A 93 -2.09 10.29 -8.33
C GLY A 93 -1.11 9.58 -9.27
N ASP A 94 -1.06 10.06 -10.51
CA ASP A 94 -0.17 9.56 -11.56
C ASP A 94 1.27 10.10 -11.38
N ASP A 95 2.26 9.33 -11.86
CA ASP A 95 3.69 9.72 -11.89
C ASP A 95 4.26 10.09 -10.50
N VAL A 96 3.71 9.50 -9.43
CA VAL A 96 4.17 9.73 -8.05
C VAL A 96 5.40 8.88 -7.74
N LYS A 97 6.42 9.52 -7.14
CA LYS A 97 7.64 8.84 -6.67
C LYS A 97 7.64 8.76 -5.15
N ILE A 98 7.68 7.55 -4.61
CA ILE A 98 7.60 7.28 -3.18
C ILE A 98 8.93 6.73 -2.68
N GLY A 99 9.66 7.57 -1.94
CA GLY A 99 10.98 7.28 -1.42
C GLY A 99 11.01 6.16 -0.38
N ALA A 100 12.18 5.54 -0.24
CA ALA A 100 12.37 4.38 0.63
C ALA A 100 11.96 4.66 2.09
N ASN A 101 11.33 3.69 2.73
CA ASN A 101 10.88 3.74 4.12
C ASN A 101 9.93 4.91 4.44
N SER A 102 9.32 5.55 3.44
CA SER A 102 8.29 6.55 3.69
C SER A 102 6.96 5.91 4.09
N THR A 103 6.17 6.64 4.86
CA THR A 103 4.90 6.17 5.41
C THR A 103 3.81 7.17 5.08
N ILE A 104 2.73 6.70 4.46
CA ILE A 104 1.53 7.47 4.11
C ILE A 104 0.37 6.88 4.93
N LEU A 105 -0.23 7.66 5.83
CA LEU A 105 -1.25 7.15 6.76
C LEU A 105 -2.60 7.86 6.64
N GLY A 106 -3.65 7.05 6.41
CA GLY A 106 -5.06 7.42 6.44
C GLY A 106 -5.60 7.92 5.10
N PRO A 107 -6.80 8.51 5.10
CA PRO A 107 -7.42 9.04 3.89
C PRO A 107 -6.72 10.32 3.47
N VAL A 108 -5.63 10.18 2.74
CA VAL A 108 -4.90 11.29 2.14
C VAL A 108 -4.96 11.19 0.63
N LYS A 109 -4.98 12.35 -0.02
CA LYS A 109 -4.88 12.51 -1.46
C LYS A 109 -3.51 13.07 -1.79
N ILE A 110 -2.69 12.32 -2.52
CA ILE A 110 -1.47 12.85 -3.12
C ILE A 110 -1.75 13.07 -4.60
N GLY A 111 -1.55 14.31 -5.06
CA GLY A 111 -1.75 14.68 -6.45
C GLY A 111 -0.68 14.10 -7.37
N ASP A 112 -0.86 14.32 -8.67
CA ASP A 112 0.04 13.83 -9.70
C ASP A 112 1.44 14.47 -9.60
N ASN A 113 2.46 13.79 -10.10
CA ASN A 113 3.84 14.28 -10.16
C ASN A 113 4.41 14.67 -8.78
N VAL A 114 3.90 14.08 -7.71
CA VAL A 114 4.41 14.29 -6.34
C VAL A 114 5.65 13.45 -6.09
N ILE A 115 6.62 14.02 -5.37
CA ILE A 115 7.79 13.30 -4.87
C ILE A 115 7.72 13.23 -3.35
N ILE A 116 7.59 12.03 -2.80
CA ILE A 116 7.70 11.76 -1.37
C ILE A 116 9.15 11.31 -1.12
N GLY A 117 9.87 12.06 -0.30
CA GLY A 117 11.25 11.76 0.08
C GLY A 117 11.36 10.50 0.92
N ALA A 118 12.58 9.94 0.98
CA ALA A 118 12.86 8.82 1.86
C ALA A 118 12.58 9.18 3.33
N HIS A 119 12.07 8.22 4.10
CA HIS A 119 11.69 8.38 5.51
C HIS A 119 10.64 9.46 5.80
N ALA A 120 9.94 9.99 4.79
CA ALA A 120 8.88 10.96 5.02
C ALA A 120 7.63 10.31 5.66
N LEU A 121 6.96 11.06 6.54
CA LEU A 121 5.66 10.70 7.11
C LEU A 121 4.60 11.66 6.57
N VAL A 122 3.64 11.14 5.81
CA VAL A 122 2.57 11.92 5.17
C VAL A 122 1.25 11.66 5.88
N LEU A 123 0.70 12.70 6.51
CA LEU A 123 -0.53 12.66 7.31
C LEU A 123 -1.66 13.52 6.73
N LYS A 124 -1.35 14.33 5.71
CA LYS A 124 -2.28 15.23 5.02
C LYS A 124 -2.11 15.15 3.51
N ASP A 125 -3.13 15.66 2.81
CA ASP A 125 -3.12 15.79 1.35
C ASP A 125 -1.89 16.56 0.86
N VAL A 126 -1.40 16.16 -0.30
CA VAL A 126 -0.25 16.76 -0.97
C VAL A 126 -0.71 17.24 -2.35
N PRO A 127 -0.66 18.54 -2.65
CA PRO A 127 -0.99 19.05 -3.98
C PRO A 127 -0.05 18.49 -5.06
N ALA A 128 -0.54 18.42 -6.30
CA ALA A 128 0.24 17.97 -7.45
C ALA A 128 1.55 18.76 -7.63
N GLY A 129 2.59 18.08 -8.13
CA GLY A 129 3.91 18.67 -8.43
C GLY A 129 4.74 19.07 -7.20
N LYS A 130 4.31 18.70 -5.98
CA LYS A 130 5.05 19.00 -4.75
C LYS A 130 6.09 17.92 -4.42
N THR A 131 7.15 18.36 -3.76
CA THR A 131 8.10 17.47 -3.08
C THR A 131 7.91 17.57 -1.58
N VAL A 132 7.80 16.43 -0.91
CA VAL A 132 7.55 16.31 0.52
C VAL A 132 8.70 15.55 1.18
N VAL A 133 9.25 16.09 2.26
CA VAL A 133 10.30 15.46 3.08
C VAL A 133 9.99 15.64 4.56
N GLY A 134 10.50 14.76 5.42
CA GLY A 134 10.23 14.81 6.86
C GLY A 134 8.76 14.52 7.20
N ILE A 135 8.20 15.23 8.18
CA ILE A 135 6.80 15.04 8.61
C ILE A 135 5.91 16.07 7.92
N TRP A 136 5.04 15.61 7.02
CA TRP A 136 4.02 16.40 6.35
C TRP A 136 2.67 16.22 7.04
N LYS A 137 2.15 17.30 7.61
CA LYS A 137 1.01 17.26 8.52
C LYS A 137 0.15 18.49 8.45
#